data_AF-A0A1Q9S277-F1
#
_entry.id   AF-A0A1Q9S277-F1
#
_cell.length_a   1.000
_cell.length_b   1.000
_cell.length_c   1.000
_cell.angle_alpha   90.00
_cell.angle_beta   90.00
_cell.angle_gamma   90.00
#
_symmetry.space_group_name_H-M   'P 1'
#
loop_
_entity.id
_entity.type
_entity.pdbx_description
1 polymer ?
#
loop_
_entity_poly.entity_id
_entity_poly.type
_entity_poly.pdbx_seq_one_letter_code
_entity_poly.pdbx_strand_id
1 'polypeptide(L)'
;MAAKTGGRSLLLSADAVEQDRTTLHSGMHPIAGGQRAQFTVLTDPLLTRAASGLGDAPGGDLGPVRGASAPSTSPAGTVSPLSTQDLVGALAFRTQEPMDTRAGAGAPLVLAPPHQWTADAAATNALLGAVDQLLDVGRIVPRGLDAVLAGGPPTGTAALPITYPLQVGGREVTGAALDGLRRTGAAIEDLASAAVPNSGVGVSPDDAFTPLRRGLLRSASAAWRDRPDDAQVAAAELADRVTELRGSVRVLEPPGPYSLGTSDAPILITVANGLPVTLRVDVEILPSSGLRVAPIEPQEVPPLGRRQVRASAEVTRSGQFSVQAAVRTPDGELLGEPSRLRVRSTAYGTITVWLTASAGILLVVLAGRRIVRRIRGEPRNRPPGPGPAGPPNPPPPPRPPSPSGEPRPHRTGDPFPDPLATTVRLPAVPPRGERHPPAPPRVPSP
;
A
#
# COMPACT_ATOMS: atom_id res chain seq x y z
N MET A 1 22.81 -11.41 -23.11
CA MET A 1 24.23 -11.67 -23.39
C MET A 1 24.68 -10.71 -24.48
N ALA A 2 25.62 -9.81 -24.18
CA ALA A 2 26.29 -9.01 -25.20
C ALA A 2 27.61 -9.71 -25.55
N ALA A 3 27.65 -10.39 -26.70
CA ALA A 3 28.88 -11.00 -27.19
C ALA A 3 29.85 -9.92 -27.69
N LYS A 4 31.14 -10.27 -27.74
CA LYS A 4 32.34 -9.42 -27.97
C LYS A 4 32.43 -8.66 -29.31
N THR A 5 31.32 -8.31 -29.95
CA THR A 5 31.24 -7.51 -31.19
C THR A 5 30.92 -6.03 -30.93
N GLY A 6 31.45 -5.46 -29.83
CA GLY A 6 31.30 -4.02 -29.51
C GLY A 6 29.84 -3.53 -29.40
N GLY A 7 28.90 -4.42 -29.04
CA GLY A 7 27.46 -4.10 -28.95
C GLY A 7 26.73 -3.96 -30.30
N ARG A 8 27.31 -4.50 -31.39
CA ARG A 8 26.73 -4.41 -32.75
C ARG A 8 25.88 -5.61 -33.15
N SER A 9 25.82 -6.66 -32.34
CA SER A 9 25.08 -7.89 -32.61
C SER A 9 23.89 -8.07 -31.68
N LEU A 10 22.78 -8.57 -32.22
CA LEU A 10 21.53 -8.86 -31.50
C LEU A 10 21.08 -10.30 -31.76
N LEU A 11 20.50 -10.96 -30.77
CA LEU A 11 19.73 -12.19 -30.97
C LEU A 11 18.25 -11.81 -30.97
N LEU A 12 17.58 -11.99 -32.11
CA LEU A 12 16.16 -11.68 -32.28
C LEU A 12 15.41 -12.92 -32.72
N SER A 13 14.14 -13.05 -32.30
CA SER A 13 13.24 -14.01 -32.94
C SER A 13 13.02 -13.59 -34.39
N ALA A 14 12.91 -14.56 -35.30
CA ALA A 14 12.58 -14.26 -36.68
C ALA A 14 11.25 -13.51 -36.84
N ASP A 15 10.30 -13.71 -35.91
CA ASP A 15 9.03 -12.96 -35.89
C ASP A 15 9.19 -11.51 -35.40
N ALA A 16 10.35 -11.12 -34.86
CA ALA A 16 10.63 -9.77 -34.35
C ALA A 16 11.23 -8.82 -35.41
N VAL A 17 11.21 -9.23 -36.67
CA VAL A 17 11.65 -8.43 -37.82
C VAL A 17 10.58 -8.48 -38.91
N GLU A 18 10.47 -7.42 -39.69
CA GLU A 18 9.56 -7.42 -40.83
C GLU A 18 10.07 -8.42 -41.87
N GLN A 19 9.17 -9.31 -42.30
CA GLN A 19 9.43 -10.32 -43.31
C GLN A 19 8.59 -9.97 -44.54
N ASP A 20 9.21 -9.98 -45.72
CA ASP A 20 8.49 -9.89 -46.99
C ASP A 20 7.85 -11.27 -47.32
N ARG A 21 7.57 -11.56 -48.58
CA ARG A 21 6.96 -12.84 -49.03
C ARG A 21 7.73 -14.12 -48.66
N THR A 22 8.97 -14.01 -48.18
CA THR A 22 9.79 -15.14 -47.73
C THR A 22 9.88 -15.18 -46.22
N THR A 23 9.37 -16.25 -45.61
CA THR A 23 9.48 -16.47 -44.16
C THR A 23 10.90 -16.83 -43.78
N LEU A 24 11.56 -15.96 -43.02
CA LEU A 24 12.89 -16.22 -42.46
C LEU A 24 12.73 -16.95 -41.13
N HIS A 25 13.58 -17.94 -40.87
CA HIS A 25 13.58 -18.70 -39.61
C HIS A 25 14.96 -18.81 -38.96
N SER A 26 16.02 -18.48 -39.70
CA SER A 26 17.41 -18.53 -39.24
C SER A 26 18.27 -17.61 -40.12
N GLY A 27 19.52 -17.38 -39.74
CA GLY A 27 20.44 -16.56 -40.53
C GLY A 27 20.91 -15.28 -39.85
N MET A 28 21.76 -14.54 -40.55
CA MET A 28 22.30 -13.26 -40.10
C MET A 28 21.88 -12.15 -41.04
N HIS A 29 21.27 -11.10 -40.48
CA HIS A 29 20.75 -9.98 -41.25
C HIS A 29 21.17 -8.63 -40.65
N PRO A 30 21.51 -7.63 -41.48
CA PRO A 30 21.64 -6.27 -40.98
C PRO A 30 20.29 -5.77 -40.44
N ILE A 31 20.33 -4.91 -39.43
CA ILE A 31 19.13 -4.29 -38.85
C ILE A 31 18.97 -2.87 -39.38
N ALA A 32 17.76 -2.54 -39.84
CA ALA A 32 17.40 -1.19 -40.23
C ALA A 32 17.01 -0.35 -39.00
N GLY A 33 17.31 0.96 -39.02
CA GLY A 33 16.77 1.91 -38.05
C GLY A 33 17.57 2.15 -36.76
N GLY A 34 18.85 1.76 -36.70
CA GLY A 34 19.74 2.05 -35.56
C GLY A 34 20.64 3.28 -35.76
N GLN A 35 21.02 3.96 -34.67
CA GLN A 35 22.07 5.01 -34.67
C GLN A 35 23.46 4.48 -35.05
N ARG A 36 23.65 3.16 -34.99
CA ARG A 36 24.86 2.44 -35.38
C ARG A 36 24.49 1.26 -36.24
N ALA A 37 25.34 0.92 -37.21
CA ALA A 37 25.17 -0.27 -38.03
C ALA A 37 25.27 -1.53 -37.16
N GLN A 38 24.13 -2.21 -37.00
CA GLN A 38 23.94 -3.42 -36.22
C GLN A 38 23.46 -4.55 -37.13
N PHE A 39 23.65 -5.78 -36.67
CA PHE A 39 23.12 -6.98 -37.32
C PHE A 39 22.54 -7.92 -36.26
N THR A 40 21.66 -8.82 -36.70
CA THR A 40 21.05 -9.83 -35.84
C THR A 40 21.38 -11.23 -36.32
N VAL A 41 21.46 -12.16 -35.37
CA VAL A 41 21.33 -13.59 -35.64
C VAL A 41 19.89 -13.97 -35.29
N LEU A 42 19.16 -14.49 -36.26
CA LEU A 42 17.76 -14.89 -36.08
C LEU A 42 17.68 -16.22 -35.33
N THR A 43 16.80 -16.25 -34.35
CA THR A 43 16.38 -17.44 -33.61
C THR A 43 15.04 -17.91 -34.15
N ASP A 44 14.88 -19.22 -34.21
CA ASP A 44 13.68 -19.83 -34.80
C ASP A 44 12.51 -19.78 -33.79
N PRO A 45 11.41 -19.09 -34.12
CA PRO A 45 10.23 -19.03 -33.26
C PRO A 45 9.58 -20.40 -33.06
N LEU A 46 9.74 -21.34 -33.99
CA LEU A 46 9.21 -22.70 -33.87
C LEU A 46 9.98 -23.48 -32.80
N LEU A 47 11.33 -23.43 -32.82
CA LEU A 47 12.15 -24.05 -31.78
C LEU A 47 11.87 -23.44 -30.41
N THR A 48 11.74 -22.12 -30.34
CA THR A 48 11.43 -21.41 -29.09
C THR A 48 10.08 -21.83 -28.52
N ARG A 49 9.03 -21.94 -29.36
CA ARG A 49 7.70 -22.40 -28.96
C ARG A 49 7.66 -23.87 -28.57
N ALA A 50 8.41 -24.72 -29.27
CA ALA A 50 8.51 -26.13 -28.92
C ALA A 50 9.19 -26.30 -27.54
N ALA A 51 10.26 -25.54 -27.28
CA ALA A 51 10.97 -25.53 -26.01
C ALA A 51 10.14 -25.00 -24.83
N SER A 52 9.23 -24.04 -25.05
CA SER A 52 8.34 -23.52 -24.00
C SER A 52 7.26 -24.50 -23.57
N GLY A 53 6.95 -25.50 -24.41
CA GLY A 53 5.74 -26.30 -24.26
C GLY A 53 4.49 -25.50 -24.57
N LEU A 54 3.35 -26.19 -24.69
CA LEU A 54 2.07 -25.60 -25.06
C LEU A 54 1.50 -24.79 -23.88
N GLY A 55 1.92 -23.54 -23.74
CA GLY A 55 1.22 -22.53 -22.95
C GLY A 55 0.15 -21.86 -23.81
N ASP A 56 -1.11 -22.26 -23.63
CA ASP A 56 -2.34 -21.70 -24.22
C ASP A 56 -2.26 -21.42 -25.75
N ALA A 57 -2.75 -22.36 -26.55
CA ALA A 57 -3.31 -22.02 -27.85
C ALA A 57 -4.59 -21.19 -27.63
N PRO A 58 -4.79 -20.04 -28.30
CA PRO A 58 -6.04 -19.32 -28.21
C PRO A 58 -7.12 -20.10 -28.97
N GLY A 59 -7.87 -20.92 -28.24
CA GLY A 59 -9.01 -21.66 -28.78
C GLY A 59 -9.44 -22.83 -27.90
N GLY A 60 -10.55 -22.65 -27.18
CA GLY A 60 -11.39 -23.75 -26.72
C GLY A 60 -11.15 -24.23 -25.29
N ASP A 61 -12.00 -23.73 -24.38
CA ASP A 61 -12.65 -24.45 -23.27
C ASP A 61 -12.28 -25.93 -23.06
N LEU A 62 -11.11 -26.19 -22.45
CA LEU A 62 -10.70 -27.52 -21.98
C LEU A 62 -10.21 -27.48 -20.52
N GLY A 63 -10.99 -26.88 -19.62
CA GLY A 63 -10.95 -27.15 -18.18
C GLY A 63 -9.59 -27.00 -17.43
N PRO A 64 -9.55 -27.34 -16.13
CA PRO A 64 -8.41 -27.08 -15.25
C PRO A 64 -7.28 -28.12 -15.36
N VAL A 65 -7.00 -28.66 -16.54
CA VAL A 65 -5.77 -29.43 -16.79
C VAL A 65 -4.70 -28.46 -17.32
N ARG A 66 -4.33 -27.48 -16.49
CA ARG A 66 -3.35 -26.45 -16.83
C ARG A 66 -2.19 -26.51 -15.83
N GLY A 67 -0.98 -26.73 -16.34
CA GLY A 67 0.25 -26.38 -15.63
C GLY A 67 1.37 -27.42 -15.63
N ALA A 68 1.11 -28.67 -15.99
CA ALA A 68 2.16 -29.67 -16.13
C ALA A 68 2.38 -29.96 -17.61
N SER A 69 3.60 -29.76 -18.11
CA SER A 69 4.07 -30.45 -19.31
C SER A 69 3.81 -31.93 -19.09
N ALA A 70 2.76 -32.48 -19.71
CA ALA A 70 2.43 -33.87 -19.48
C ALA A 70 3.67 -34.71 -19.86
N PRO A 71 4.08 -35.67 -19.01
CA PRO A 71 5.24 -36.49 -19.29
C PRO A 71 4.93 -37.45 -20.45
N SER A 72 5.84 -37.54 -21.40
CA SER A 72 5.88 -38.60 -22.41
C SER A 72 6.88 -39.66 -21.96
N THR A 73 6.55 -40.94 -22.17
CA THR A 73 7.48 -42.05 -21.91
C THR A 73 7.94 -42.61 -23.24
N SER A 74 9.24 -42.58 -23.50
CA SER A 74 9.83 -43.16 -24.70
C SER A 74 9.70 -44.70 -24.69
N PRO A 75 9.79 -45.38 -25.84
CA PRO A 75 9.87 -46.84 -25.90
C PRO A 75 11.04 -47.44 -25.08
N ALA A 76 12.07 -46.64 -24.78
CA ALA A 76 13.19 -47.00 -23.93
C ALA A 76 12.93 -46.79 -22.42
N GLY A 77 11.70 -46.39 -22.04
CA GLY A 77 11.30 -46.14 -20.65
C GLY A 77 11.71 -44.77 -20.11
N THR A 78 12.24 -43.87 -20.94
CA THR A 78 12.65 -42.53 -20.52
C THR A 78 11.43 -41.62 -20.42
N VAL A 79 11.19 -41.08 -19.23
CA VAL A 79 10.15 -40.07 -19.01
C VAL A 79 10.74 -38.68 -19.29
N SER A 80 10.07 -37.87 -20.11
CA SER A 80 10.47 -36.49 -20.40
C SER A 80 9.25 -35.60 -20.65
N PRO A 81 9.32 -34.28 -20.38
CA PRO A 81 8.27 -33.35 -20.75
C PRO A 81 7.94 -33.42 -22.25
N LEU A 82 6.66 -33.35 -22.63
CA LEU A 82 6.25 -33.27 -24.04
C LEU A 82 6.96 -32.12 -24.80
N SER A 83 7.24 -31.00 -24.14
CA SER A 83 7.99 -29.88 -24.73
C SER A 83 9.40 -30.26 -25.18
N THR A 84 10.05 -31.22 -24.52
CA THR A 84 11.34 -31.75 -24.96
C THR A 84 11.19 -32.57 -26.24
N GLN A 85 10.16 -33.41 -26.32
CA GLN A 85 9.87 -34.18 -27.52
C GLN A 85 9.51 -33.26 -28.69
N ASP A 86 8.68 -32.24 -28.46
CA ASP A 86 8.34 -31.22 -29.44
C ASP A 86 9.59 -30.48 -29.92
N LEU A 87 10.50 -30.12 -29.00
CA LEU A 87 11.73 -29.43 -29.34
C LEU A 87 12.66 -30.28 -30.20
N VAL A 88 12.83 -31.56 -29.85
CA VAL A 88 13.62 -32.52 -30.64
C VAL A 88 13.00 -32.72 -32.03
N GLY A 89 11.68 -32.89 -32.10
CA GLY A 89 10.96 -33.02 -33.37
C GLY A 89 11.06 -31.77 -34.23
N ALA A 90 10.90 -30.59 -33.64
CA ALA A 90 11.06 -29.30 -34.28
C ALA A 90 12.48 -29.09 -34.83
N LEU A 91 13.49 -29.45 -34.04
CA LEU A 91 14.89 -29.41 -34.46
C LEU A 91 15.13 -30.34 -35.65
N ALA A 92 14.72 -31.60 -35.54
CA ALA A 92 14.85 -32.57 -36.61
C ALA A 92 14.14 -32.10 -37.89
N PHE A 93 12.93 -31.56 -37.78
CA PHE A 93 12.18 -30.98 -38.90
C PHE A 93 12.97 -29.88 -39.61
N ARG A 94 13.56 -28.93 -38.86
CA ARG A 94 14.38 -27.85 -39.45
C ARG A 94 15.64 -28.34 -40.14
N THR A 95 16.23 -29.44 -39.68
CA THR A 95 17.39 -30.06 -40.37
C THR A 95 17.03 -30.77 -41.67
N GLN A 96 15.74 -30.97 -41.95
CA GLN A 96 15.24 -31.58 -43.19
C GLN A 96 14.82 -30.56 -44.24
N GLU A 97 14.68 -29.27 -43.89
CA GLU A 97 14.32 -28.25 -44.87
C GLU A 97 15.43 -28.06 -45.92
N PRO A 98 15.09 -27.96 -47.22
CA PRO A 98 16.06 -27.73 -48.27
C PRO A 98 16.87 -26.45 -47.99
N MET A 99 18.20 -26.54 -47.97
CA MET A 99 19.03 -25.34 -47.90
C MET A 99 18.75 -24.45 -49.11
N ASP A 100 18.35 -23.21 -48.85
CA ASP A 100 18.24 -22.21 -49.91
C ASP A 100 19.64 -21.88 -50.43
N THR A 101 19.99 -22.47 -51.57
CA THR A 101 21.33 -22.37 -52.17
C THR A 101 21.73 -20.94 -52.55
N ARG A 102 20.79 -19.98 -52.53
CA ARG A 102 21.07 -18.56 -52.73
C ARG A 102 21.67 -17.86 -51.50
N ALA A 103 21.52 -18.43 -50.30
CA ALA A 103 21.92 -17.79 -49.04
C ALA A 103 23.42 -17.93 -48.69
N GLY A 104 24.23 -18.61 -49.52
CA GLY A 104 25.60 -18.98 -49.15
C GLY A 104 25.62 -19.99 -48.00
N ALA A 105 26.81 -20.47 -47.59
CA ALA A 105 27.00 -21.54 -46.59
C ALA A 105 25.93 -21.52 -45.47
N GLY A 106 25.20 -22.63 -45.34
CA GLY A 106 23.98 -22.79 -44.53
C GLY A 106 23.78 -21.81 -43.38
N ALA A 107 22.62 -21.13 -43.40
CA ALA A 107 22.23 -20.18 -42.37
C ALA A 107 22.39 -20.79 -40.96
N PRO A 108 23.05 -20.10 -40.01
CA PRO A 108 23.21 -20.61 -38.66
C PRO A 108 21.84 -20.82 -38.00
N LEU A 109 21.53 -22.07 -37.66
CA LEU A 109 20.39 -22.42 -36.83
C LEU A 109 20.76 -22.17 -35.37
N VAL A 110 20.02 -21.28 -34.71
CA VAL A 110 20.23 -20.97 -33.29
C VAL A 110 19.08 -21.51 -32.47
N LEU A 111 19.40 -22.45 -31.58
CA LEU A 111 18.51 -22.87 -30.51
C LEU A 111 18.64 -21.89 -29.34
N ALA A 112 17.60 -21.10 -29.11
CA ALA A 112 17.50 -20.19 -27.97
C ALA A 112 16.29 -20.57 -27.13
N PRO A 113 16.46 -21.38 -26.07
CA PRO A 113 15.37 -21.72 -25.17
C PRO A 113 14.76 -20.45 -24.54
N PRO A 114 13.47 -20.48 -24.16
CA PRO A 114 12.81 -19.35 -23.52
C PRO A 114 13.47 -18.98 -22.18
N HIS A 115 13.29 -17.74 -21.74
CA HIS A 115 13.88 -17.26 -20.46
C HIS A 115 13.42 -18.05 -19.23
N GLN A 116 12.24 -18.68 -19.28
CA GLN A 116 11.71 -19.56 -18.24
C GLN A 116 11.77 -21.04 -18.67
N TRP A 117 12.91 -21.49 -19.18
CA TRP A 117 13.08 -22.89 -19.59
C TRP A 117 13.32 -23.78 -18.37
N THR A 118 12.40 -24.71 -18.12
CA THR A 118 12.40 -25.62 -16.95
C THR A 118 12.68 -27.07 -17.36
N ALA A 119 13.75 -27.29 -18.14
CA ALA A 119 14.20 -28.64 -18.49
C ALA A 119 14.90 -29.30 -17.30
N ASP A 120 14.47 -30.52 -16.95
CA ASP A 120 15.17 -31.36 -15.98
C ASP A 120 16.37 -32.09 -16.63
N ALA A 121 17.08 -32.90 -15.84
CA ALA A 121 18.24 -33.63 -16.32
C ALA A 121 17.89 -34.63 -17.45
N ALA A 122 16.73 -35.29 -17.36
CA ALA A 122 16.30 -36.26 -18.36
C ALA A 122 15.98 -35.56 -19.69
N ALA A 123 15.23 -34.47 -19.64
CA ALA A 123 14.91 -33.61 -20.76
C ALA A 123 16.17 -33.08 -21.46
N THR A 124 17.13 -32.60 -20.67
CA THR A 124 18.39 -32.06 -21.18
C THR A 124 19.22 -33.14 -21.86
N ASN A 125 19.33 -34.33 -21.26
CA ASN A 125 20.04 -35.47 -21.85
C ASN A 125 19.37 -35.95 -23.15
N ALA A 126 18.04 -35.98 -23.19
CA ALA A 126 17.30 -36.35 -24.40
C ALA A 126 17.54 -35.35 -25.54
N LEU A 127 17.51 -34.05 -25.25
CA LEU A 127 17.78 -33.00 -26.23
C LEU A 127 19.22 -33.06 -26.75
N LEU A 128 20.20 -33.13 -25.85
CA LEU A 128 21.62 -33.21 -26.24
C LEU A 128 21.93 -34.50 -27.01
N GLY A 129 21.36 -35.63 -26.60
CA GLY A 129 21.49 -36.90 -27.34
C GLY A 129 20.90 -36.83 -28.75
N ALA A 130 19.79 -36.11 -28.94
CA ALA A 130 19.23 -35.88 -30.27
C ALA A 130 20.13 -34.96 -31.12
N VAL A 131 20.74 -33.93 -30.52
CA VAL A 131 21.73 -33.07 -31.18
C VAL A 131 22.94 -33.88 -31.61
N ASP A 132 23.46 -34.75 -30.74
CA ASP A 132 24.58 -35.66 -31.03
C ASP A 132 24.25 -36.60 -32.21
N GLN A 133 23.06 -37.18 -32.23
CA GLN A 133 22.61 -38.00 -33.35
C GLN A 133 22.57 -37.22 -34.67
N LEU A 134 22.09 -35.98 -34.66
CA LEU A 134 22.05 -35.11 -35.85
C LEU A 134 23.46 -34.71 -36.32
N LEU A 135 24.42 -34.55 -35.39
CA LEU A 135 25.83 -34.34 -35.71
C LEU A 135 26.45 -35.60 -36.33
N ASP A 136 26.20 -36.78 -35.75
CA ASP A 136 26.74 -38.06 -36.21
C ASP A 136 26.27 -38.42 -37.63
N VAL A 137 25.00 -38.15 -37.95
CA VAL A 137 24.47 -38.36 -39.32
C VAL A 137 24.79 -37.21 -40.28
N GLY A 138 25.57 -36.20 -39.85
CA GLY A 138 26.02 -35.08 -40.68
C GLY A 138 24.91 -34.12 -41.10
N ARG A 139 23.80 -34.06 -40.36
CA ARG A 139 22.66 -33.16 -40.64
C ARG A 139 22.93 -31.73 -40.17
N ILE A 140 23.76 -31.57 -39.14
CA ILE A 140 24.21 -30.29 -38.62
C ILE A 140 25.72 -30.32 -38.40
N VAL A 141 26.34 -29.15 -38.33
CA VAL A 141 27.77 -28.99 -38.03
C VAL A 141 27.90 -27.99 -36.87
N PRO A 142 28.70 -28.29 -35.83
CA PRO A 142 28.79 -27.43 -34.66
C PRO A 142 29.55 -26.16 -35.03
N ARG A 143 28.99 -25.00 -34.70
CA ARG A 143 29.59 -23.68 -34.93
C ARG A 143 29.55 -22.87 -33.65
N GLY A 144 30.72 -22.39 -33.21
CA GLY A 144 30.81 -21.49 -32.06
C GLY A 144 30.14 -20.16 -32.38
N LEU A 145 29.35 -19.63 -31.44
CA LEU A 145 28.63 -18.37 -31.61
C LEU A 145 29.57 -17.21 -31.96
N ASP A 146 30.75 -17.14 -31.35
CA ASP A 146 31.74 -16.09 -31.65
C ASP A 146 32.20 -16.14 -33.12
N ALA A 147 32.36 -17.33 -33.70
CA ALA A 147 32.74 -17.50 -35.10
C ALA A 147 31.60 -17.09 -36.06
N VAL A 148 30.35 -17.39 -35.69
CA VAL A 148 29.16 -16.91 -36.42
C VAL A 148 29.11 -15.38 -36.40
N LEU A 149 29.25 -14.78 -35.22
CA LEU A 149 29.20 -13.33 -35.04
C LEU A 149 30.37 -12.59 -35.69
N ALA A 150 31.56 -13.19 -35.74
CA ALA A 150 32.72 -12.61 -36.42
C ALA A 150 32.57 -12.58 -37.94
N GLY A 151 31.84 -13.55 -38.52
CA GLY A 151 31.56 -13.60 -39.96
C GLY A 151 30.63 -12.48 -40.43
N GLY A 152 29.70 -12.05 -39.59
CA GLY A 152 28.70 -11.03 -39.92
C GLY A 152 27.69 -11.48 -40.99
N PRO A 153 26.69 -10.64 -41.32
CA PRO A 153 25.72 -10.95 -42.35
C PRO A 153 26.39 -11.07 -43.74
N PRO A 154 25.92 -11.97 -44.63
CA PRO A 154 26.44 -12.07 -45.98
C PRO A 154 26.34 -10.75 -46.75
N THR A 155 27.36 -10.43 -47.54
CA THR A 155 27.38 -9.23 -48.38
C THR A 155 26.19 -9.21 -49.34
N GLY A 156 25.49 -8.08 -49.42
CA GLY A 156 24.31 -7.92 -50.28
C GLY A 156 22.98 -8.31 -49.64
N THR A 157 22.98 -8.76 -48.38
CA THR A 157 21.73 -9.02 -47.62
C THR A 157 21.04 -7.69 -47.26
N ALA A 158 19.74 -7.59 -47.55
CA ALA A 158 18.94 -6.42 -47.19
C ALA A 158 18.79 -6.27 -45.67
N ALA A 159 18.73 -5.03 -45.19
CA ALA A 159 18.51 -4.73 -43.79
C ALA A 159 17.04 -4.92 -43.41
N LEU A 160 16.79 -5.61 -42.30
CA LEU A 160 15.46 -5.90 -41.80
C LEU A 160 15.05 -4.88 -40.72
N PRO A 161 13.89 -4.24 -40.82
CA PRO A 161 13.38 -3.39 -39.73
C PRO A 161 12.87 -4.26 -38.58
N ILE A 162 13.11 -3.80 -37.35
CA ILE A 162 12.61 -4.48 -36.14
C ILE A 162 11.12 -4.20 -36.01
N THR A 163 10.35 -5.25 -35.80
CA THR A 163 8.93 -5.18 -35.48
C THR A 163 8.69 -5.82 -34.12
N TYR A 164 7.76 -5.23 -33.36
CA TYR A 164 7.30 -5.82 -32.12
C TYR A 164 5.91 -6.44 -32.34
N PRO A 165 5.79 -7.78 -32.41
CA PRO A 165 4.53 -8.43 -32.82
C PRO A 165 3.37 -8.12 -31.88
N LEU A 166 2.19 -7.86 -32.45
CA LEU A 166 0.99 -7.52 -31.67
C LEU A 166 0.57 -8.63 -30.71
N GLN A 167 0.76 -9.90 -31.11
CA GLN A 167 0.45 -11.07 -30.28
C GLN A 167 1.34 -11.10 -29.04
N VAL A 168 2.62 -10.75 -29.19
CA VAL A 168 3.58 -10.65 -28.07
C VAL A 168 3.22 -9.46 -27.17
N GLY A 169 2.84 -8.32 -27.77
CA GLY A 169 2.35 -7.16 -27.02
C GLY A 169 1.09 -7.42 -26.21
N GLY A 170 0.17 -8.24 -26.71
CA GLY A 170 -1.02 -8.65 -25.97
C GLY A 170 -0.75 -9.52 -24.74
N ARG A 171 0.46 -10.09 -24.63
CA ARG A 171 0.90 -10.96 -23.53
C ARG A 171 1.78 -10.24 -22.51
N GLU A 172 2.07 -8.95 -22.72
CA GLU A 172 2.89 -8.15 -21.80
C GLU A 172 2.15 -7.81 -20.50
N VAL A 173 2.90 -7.33 -19.51
CA VAL A 173 2.34 -6.76 -18.29
C VAL A 173 1.43 -5.59 -18.66
N THR A 174 0.17 -5.64 -18.21
CA THR A 174 -0.84 -4.65 -18.57
C THR A 174 -0.44 -3.23 -18.13
N GLY A 175 -0.87 -2.21 -18.89
CA GLY A 175 -0.64 -0.81 -18.54
C GLY A 175 -1.15 -0.45 -17.14
N ALA A 176 -2.32 -0.98 -16.76
CA ALA A 176 -2.89 -0.78 -15.43
C ALA A 176 -2.01 -1.34 -14.30
N ALA A 177 -1.40 -2.51 -14.49
CA ALA A 177 -0.45 -3.07 -13.51
C ALA A 177 0.81 -2.19 -13.41
N LEU A 178 1.36 -1.72 -14.53
CA LEU A 178 2.51 -0.82 -14.54
C LEU A 178 2.20 0.53 -13.88
N ASP A 179 1.01 1.09 -14.11
CA ASP A 179 0.57 2.33 -13.46
C ASP A 179 0.32 2.15 -11.96
N GLY A 180 -0.18 0.98 -11.54
CA GLY A 180 -0.21 0.57 -10.14
C GLY A 180 1.19 0.54 -9.52
N LEU A 181 2.13 -0.15 -10.17
CA LEU A 181 3.52 -0.25 -9.69
C LEU A 181 4.23 1.10 -9.65
N ARG A 182 3.99 2.01 -10.60
CA ARG A 182 4.52 3.39 -10.55
C ARG A 182 4.02 4.13 -9.32
N ARG A 183 2.72 4.06 -9.03
CA ARG A 183 2.13 4.68 -7.82
C ARG A 183 2.67 4.05 -6.53
N THR A 184 2.77 2.72 -6.47
CA THR A 184 3.36 2.01 -5.34
C THR A 184 4.83 2.37 -5.14
N GLY A 185 5.59 2.50 -6.22
CA GLY A 185 6.97 2.98 -6.18
C GLY A 185 7.09 4.39 -5.63
N ALA A 186 6.27 5.32 -6.10
CA ALA A 186 6.22 6.68 -5.56
C ALA A 186 5.87 6.68 -4.06
N ALA A 187 4.91 5.85 -3.62
CA ALA A 187 4.53 5.73 -2.21
C ALA A 187 5.63 5.10 -1.32
N ILE A 188 6.47 4.21 -1.87
CA ILE A 188 7.66 3.67 -1.20
C ILE A 188 8.72 4.76 -1.04
N GLU A 189 9.01 5.52 -2.11
CA GLU A 189 10.02 6.58 -2.07
C GLU A 189 9.60 7.75 -1.16
N ASP A 190 8.32 8.13 -1.17
CA ASP A 190 7.75 9.11 -0.23
C ASP A 190 7.85 8.64 1.24
N LEU A 191 7.59 7.36 1.51
CA LEU A 191 7.79 6.83 2.87
C LEU A 191 9.27 6.77 3.25
N ALA A 192 10.14 6.48 2.28
CA ALA A 192 11.59 6.44 2.48
C ALA A 192 12.20 7.84 2.68
N SER A 193 11.65 8.87 2.05
CA SER A 193 12.10 10.27 2.22
C SER A 193 11.86 10.78 3.65
N ALA A 194 10.83 10.24 4.32
CA ALA A 194 10.55 10.49 5.74
C ALA A 194 11.54 9.78 6.70
N ALA A 195 12.33 8.80 6.25
CA ALA A 195 13.21 8.04 7.13
C ALA A 195 14.50 8.80 7.47
N VAL A 196 14.84 8.82 8.77
CA VAL A 196 16.03 9.52 9.27
C VAL A 196 17.26 8.61 9.21
N PRO A 197 18.29 8.95 8.42
CA PRO A 197 19.51 8.15 8.35
C PRO A 197 20.31 8.24 9.66
N ASN A 198 21.01 7.16 10.01
CA ASN A 198 21.95 7.12 11.15
C ASN A 198 21.34 7.53 12.52
N SER A 199 20.05 7.25 12.74
CA SER A 199 19.39 7.60 14.01
C SER A 199 19.93 6.86 15.25
N GLY A 200 20.83 5.88 15.07
CA GLY A 200 21.44 5.10 16.15
C GLY A 200 20.52 4.04 16.78
N VAL A 201 19.26 3.97 16.35
CA VAL A 201 18.24 3.01 16.79
C VAL A 201 17.45 2.47 15.60
N GLY A 202 17.01 1.21 15.67
CA GLY A 202 16.29 0.55 14.56
C GLY A 202 17.22 0.08 13.44
N VAL A 203 16.65 -0.22 12.28
CA VAL A 203 17.39 -0.61 11.08
C VAL A 203 17.74 0.60 10.21
N SER A 204 18.70 0.45 9.29
CA SER A 204 18.99 1.48 8.30
C SER A 204 17.79 1.67 7.35
N PRO A 205 17.50 2.90 6.88
CA PRO A 205 16.51 3.13 5.82
C PRO A 205 16.72 2.22 4.61
N ASP A 206 17.97 2.04 4.16
CA ASP A 206 18.25 1.18 3.00
C ASP A 206 17.84 -0.27 3.24
N ASP A 207 18.09 -0.80 4.43
CA ASP A 207 17.71 -2.17 4.79
C ASP A 207 16.19 -2.35 4.89
N ALA A 208 15.48 -1.32 5.36
CA ALA A 208 14.03 -1.34 5.47
C ALA A 208 13.32 -1.27 4.12
N PHE A 209 13.78 -0.41 3.20
CA PHE A 209 13.09 -0.12 1.94
C PHE A 209 13.60 -0.92 0.74
N THR A 210 14.84 -1.44 0.77
CA THR A 210 15.37 -2.29 -0.33
C THR A 210 14.50 -3.50 -0.65
N PRO A 211 13.95 -4.26 0.32
CA PRO A 211 13.06 -5.37 0.02
C PRO A 211 11.80 -4.94 -0.75
N LEU A 212 11.23 -3.77 -0.43
CA LEU A 212 10.07 -3.22 -1.13
C LEU A 212 10.41 -2.81 -2.56
N ARG A 213 11.56 -2.13 -2.76
CA ARG A 213 12.07 -1.81 -4.10
C ARG A 213 12.33 -3.05 -4.96
N ARG A 214 12.89 -4.12 -4.37
CA ARG A 214 13.03 -5.43 -5.05
C ARG A 214 11.68 -6.09 -5.34
N GLY A 215 10.67 -5.87 -4.50
CA GLY A 215 9.29 -6.29 -4.75
C GLY A 215 8.70 -5.66 -6.02
N LEU A 216 8.97 -4.38 -6.27
CA LEU A 216 8.56 -3.70 -7.52
C LEU A 216 9.19 -4.39 -8.74
N LEU A 217 10.49 -4.69 -8.70
CA LEU A 217 11.19 -5.36 -9.80
C LEU A 217 10.62 -6.76 -10.09
N ARG A 218 10.27 -7.51 -9.04
CA ARG A 218 9.63 -8.82 -9.18
C ARG A 218 8.25 -8.69 -9.82
N SER A 219 7.49 -7.67 -9.46
CA SER A 219 6.13 -7.44 -9.96
C SER A 219 6.13 -6.87 -11.39
N ALA A 220 7.18 -6.18 -11.80
CA ALA A 220 7.41 -5.70 -13.17
C ALA A 220 8.16 -6.70 -14.07
N SER A 221 8.39 -7.92 -13.59
CA SER A 221 9.22 -8.91 -14.29
C SER A 221 8.59 -9.36 -15.62
N ALA A 222 9.45 -9.56 -16.63
CA ALA A 222 9.05 -10.25 -17.87
C ALA A 222 8.61 -11.71 -17.61
N ALA A 223 8.82 -12.24 -16.40
CA ALA A 223 8.32 -13.55 -16.00
C ALA A 223 6.78 -13.64 -16.01
N TRP A 224 6.10 -12.50 -15.91
CA TRP A 224 4.64 -12.38 -15.99
C TRP A 224 4.10 -12.34 -17.41
N ARG A 225 4.97 -12.35 -18.44
CA ARG A 225 4.50 -12.51 -19.82
C ARG A 225 3.67 -13.79 -19.93
N ASP A 226 2.60 -13.72 -20.71
CA ASP A 226 1.57 -14.75 -20.85
C ASP A 226 0.67 -14.95 -19.61
N ARG A 227 0.88 -14.19 -18.52
CA ARG A 227 0.07 -14.24 -17.30
C ARG A 227 -0.32 -12.83 -16.80
N PRO A 228 -1.04 -12.03 -17.62
CA PRO A 228 -1.34 -10.64 -17.31
C PRO A 228 -2.21 -10.47 -16.05
N ASP A 229 -3.13 -11.41 -15.79
CA ASP A 229 -4.00 -11.38 -14.62
C ASP A 229 -3.21 -11.64 -13.33
N ASP A 230 -2.32 -12.63 -13.32
CA ASP A 230 -1.43 -12.91 -12.19
C ASP A 230 -0.50 -11.72 -11.90
N ALA A 231 -0.04 -11.03 -12.97
CA ALA A 231 0.76 -9.81 -12.85
C ALA A 231 -0.01 -8.69 -12.12
N GLN A 232 -1.30 -8.53 -12.43
CA GLN A 232 -2.16 -7.55 -11.77
C GLN A 232 -2.36 -7.89 -10.29
N VAL A 233 -2.61 -9.16 -9.97
CA VAL A 233 -2.74 -9.62 -8.57
C VAL A 233 -1.45 -9.36 -7.79
N ALA A 234 -0.30 -9.76 -8.33
CA ALA A 234 1.00 -9.52 -7.68
C ALA A 234 1.29 -8.03 -7.45
N ALA A 235 0.94 -7.17 -8.41
CA ALA A 235 1.07 -5.72 -8.26
C ALA A 235 0.14 -5.16 -7.18
N ALA A 236 -1.11 -5.65 -7.10
CA ALA A 236 -2.08 -5.26 -6.09
C ALA A 236 -1.64 -5.68 -4.68
N GLU A 237 -1.15 -6.91 -4.50
CA GLU A 237 -0.65 -7.41 -3.21
C GLU A 237 0.50 -6.54 -2.66
N LEU A 238 1.41 -6.11 -3.53
CA LEU A 238 2.48 -5.19 -3.14
C LEU A 238 1.93 -3.81 -2.75
N ALA A 239 0.95 -3.29 -3.49
CA ALA A 239 0.31 -2.02 -3.19
C ALA A 239 -0.43 -2.06 -1.85
N ASP A 240 -1.15 -3.13 -1.56
CA ASP A 240 -1.85 -3.35 -0.29
C ASP A 240 -0.85 -3.43 0.87
N ARG A 241 0.27 -4.14 0.68
CA ARG A 241 1.32 -4.22 1.70
C ARG A 241 1.94 -2.86 2.00
N VAL A 242 2.21 -2.05 0.97
CA VAL A 242 2.71 -0.67 1.17
C VAL A 242 1.67 0.20 1.86
N THR A 243 0.40 0.05 1.52
CA THR A 243 -0.71 0.76 2.17
C THR A 243 -0.81 0.41 3.65
N GLU A 244 -0.68 -0.87 4.00
CA GLU A 244 -0.64 -1.34 5.40
C GLU A 244 0.56 -0.74 6.16
N LEU A 245 1.74 -0.73 5.55
CA LEU A 245 2.95 -0.14 6.15
C LEU A 245 2.79 1.36 6.39
N ARG A 246 2.22 2.10 5.43
CA ARG A 246 1.89 3.52 5.59
C ARG A 246 0.86 3.72 6.70
N GLY A 247 -0.15 2.87 6.78
CA GLY A 247 -1.17 2.88 7.84
C GLY A 247 -0.67 2.50 9.24
N SER A 248 0.51 1.89 9.32
CA SER A 248 1.18 1.61 10.59
C SER A 248 1.71 2.89 11.27
N VAL A 249 1.91 3.96 10.51
CA VAL A 249 2.28 5.28 10.99
C VAL A 249 1.02 6.13 11.10
N ARG A 250 0.58 6.43 12.32
CA ARG A 250 -0.71 7.09 12.53
C ARG A 250 -0.81 7.85 13.84
N VAL A 251 -1.76 8.78 13.90
CA VAL A 251 -2.22 9.36 15.16
C VAL A 251 -3.07 8.34 15.93
N LEU A 252 -2.79 8.19 17.21
CA LEU A 252 -3.53 7.30 18.09
C LEU A 252 -4.69 8.05 18.74
N GLU A 253 -5.85 7.42 18.75
CA GLU A 253 -7.03 8.00 19.40
C GLU A 253 -6.80 8.09 20.92
N PRO A 254 -7.08 9.25 21.53
CA PRO A 254 -6.97 9.41 22.98
C PRO A 254 -8.03 8.58 23.71
N PRO A 255 -7.74 8.12 24.95
CA PRO A 255 -8.65 7.30 25.73
C PRO A 255 -9.93 8.03 26.17
N GLY A 256 -9.99 9.36 26.03
CA GLY A 256 -11.15 10.18 26.39
C GLY A 256 -11.10 11.56 25.72
N PRO A 257 -12.19 12.34 25.83
CA PRO A 257 -12.25 13.68 25.26
C PRO A 257 -11.29 14.64 25.99
N TYR A 258 -10.65 15.54 25.25
CA TYR A 258 -9.85 16.61 25.84
C TYR A 258 -10.77 17.67 26.47
N SER A 259 -10.46 18.11 27.68
CA SER A 259 -11.15 19.22 28.34
C SER A 259 -10.23 20.43 28.44
N LEU A 260 -10.52 21.48 27.69
CA LEU A 260 -9.76 22.72 27.69
C LEU A 260 -10.41 23.70 28.68
N GLY A 261 -9.76 23.88 29.84
CA GLY A 261 -10.19 24.80 30.89
C GLY A 261 -9.76 26.25 30.68
N THR A 262 -8.78 26.49 29.80
CA THR A 262 -8.25 27.80 29.43
C THR A 262 -8.27 27.96 27.91
N SER A 263 -8.21 29.21 27.44
CA SER A 263 -8.22 29.51 25.99
C SER A 263 -7.00 28.97 25.23
N ASP A 264 -5.88 28.75 25.92
CA ASP A 264 -4.57 28.39 25.35
C ASP A 264 -4.03 27.03 25.85
N ALA A 265 -4.91 26.07 26.10
CA ALA A 265 -4.49 24.77 26.63
C ALA A 265 -3.87 23.87 25.53
N PRO A 266 -2.67 23.28 25.76
CA PRO A 266 -2.02 22.44 24.77
C PRO A 266 -2.72 21.09 24.60
N ILE A 267 -2.88 20.65 23.34
CA ILE A 267 -3.42 19.34 22.99
C ILE A 267 -2.25 18.36 22.86
N LEU A 268 -2.31 17.25 23.59
CA LEU A 268 -1.28 16.20 23.56
C LEU A 268 -1.70 15.10 22.60
N ILE A 269 -1.03 14.99 21.46
CA ILE A 269 -1.28 13.96 20.46
C ILE A 269 -0.20 12.89 20.56
N THR A 270 -0.56 11.63 20.41
CA THR A 270 0.42 10.54 20.33
C THR A 270 0.47 10.00 18.91
N VAL A 271 1.65 10.09 18.29
CA VAL A 271 1.92 9.46 16.99
C VAL A 271 2.60 8.12 17.23
N ALA A 272 2.12 7.07 16.57
CA ALA A 272 2.79 5.77 16.52
C ALA A 272 3.52 5.61 15.19
N ASN A 273 4.67 4.95 15.24
CA ASN A 273 5.42 4.50 14.09
C ASN A 273 5.55 2.97 14.16
N GLY A 274 4.89 2.26 13.23
CA GLY A 274 4.98 0.80 13.12
C GLY A 274 6.14 0.30 12.25
N LEU A 275 6.99 1.19 11.73
CA LEU A 275 8.15 0.81 10.92
C LEU A 275 9.40 0.59 11.78
N PRO A 276 10.35 -0.25 11.31
CA PRO A 276 11.60 -0.51 12.03
C PRO A 276 12.64 0.61 11.88
N VAL A 277 12.27 1.75 11.31
CA VAL A 277 13.14 2.93 11.09
C VAL A 277 12.59 4.15 11.81
N THR A 278 13.46 5.06 12.22
CA THR A 278 13.05 6.39 12.70
C THR A 278 12.46 7.19 11.55
N LEU A 279 11.28 7.79 11.77
CA LEU A 279 10.62 8.64 10.76
C LEU A 279 10.52 10.08 11.25
N ARG A 280 10.82 11.03 10.37
CA ARG A 280 10.48 12.43 10.51
C ARG A 280 9.14 12.69 9.84
N VAL A 281 8.15 13.12 10.61
CA VAL A 281 6.78 13.29 10.15
C VAL A 281 6.24 14.66 10.52
N ASP A 282 5.32 15.15 9.71
CA ASP A 282 4.58 16.39 9.97
C ASP A 282 3.22 16.06 10.56
N VAL A 283 2.93 16.60 11.74
CA VAL A 283 1.65 16.37 12.42
C VAL A 283 0.78 17.59 12.20
N GLU A 284 -0.42 17.37 11.68
CA GLU A 284 -1.37 18.42 11.37
C GLU A 284 -2.68 18.18 12.12
N ILE A 285 -3.22 19.22 12.77
CA ILE A 285 -4.60 19.22 13.24
C ILE A 285 -5.40 20.09 12.29
N LEU A 286 -6.34 19.48 11.58
CA LEU A 286 -7.18 20.19 10.63
C LEU A 286 -8.02 21.25 11.36
N PRO A 287 -7.98 22.52 10.92
CA PRO A 287 -8.69 23.61 11.59
C PRO A 287 -10.20 23.39 11.54
N SER A 288 -10.89 23.85 12.59
CA SER A 288 -12.36 23.80 12.68
C SER A 288 -12.92 25.14 13.12
N SER A 289 -14.23 25.36 12.95
CA SER A 289 -14.88 26.64 13.28
C SER A 289 -14.76 27.07 14.76
N GLY A 290 -14.33 26.17 15.66
CA GLY A 290 -14.16 26.43 17.09
C GLY A 290 -12.72 26.31 17.62
N LEU A 291 -11.75 25.92 16.78
CA LEU A 291 -10.38 25.63 17.21
C LEU A 291 -9.37 26.08 16.14
N ARG A 292 -8.44 26.94 16.54
CA ARG A 292 -7.25 27.28 15.75
C ARG A 292 -6.04 26.61 16.38
N VAL A 293 -5.21 25.98 15.56
CA VAL A 293 -4.01 25.28 16.02
C VAL A 293 -2.81 25.89 15.33
N ALA A 294 -1.77 26.21 16.10
CA ALA A 294 -0.52 26.70 15.54
C ALA A 294 0.21 25.57 14.77
N PRO A 295 0.98 25.89 13.72
CA PRO A 295 1.81 24.91 13.04
C PRO A 295 2.70 24.15 14.03
N ILE A 296 2.78 22.83 13.85
CA ILE A 296 3.62 21.95 14.66
C ILE A 296 4.91 21.71 13.88
N GLU A 297 6.07 21.83 14.55
CA GLU A 297 7.35 21.51 13.93
C GLU A 297 7.45 20.02 13.57
N PRO A 298 8.23 19.63 12.54
CA PRO A 298 8.45 18.24 12.18
C PRO A 298 8.92 17.41 13.39
N GLN A 299 8.38 16.21 13.55
CA GLN A 299 8.63 15.34 14.70
C GLN A 299 9.33 14.06 14.28
N GLU A 300 10.38 13.69 15.01
CA GLU A 300 11.03 12.40 14.86
C GLU A 300 10.37 11.35 15.77
N VAL A 301 9.86 10.29 15.16
CA VAL A 301 9.18 9.18 15.85
C VAL A 301 10.10 7.96 15.80
N PRO A 302 10.48 7.40 16.97
CA PRO A 302 11.41 6.27 17.03
C PRO A 302 10.82 5.02 16.35
N PRO A 303 11.68 4.07 15.93
CA PRO A 303 11.26 2.82 15.29
C PRO A 303 10.38 2.00 16.23
N LEU A 304 9.31 1.40 15.70
CA LEU A 304 8.35 0.58 16.44
C LEU A 304 7.85 1.25 17.73
N GLY A 305 7.78 2.58 17.73
CA GLY A 305 7.65 3.40 18.91
C GLY A 305 6.52 4.42 18.84
N ARG A 306 6.43 5.25 19.87
CA ARG A 306 5.42 6.30 20.01
C ARG A 306 6.09 7.60 20.42
N ARG A 307 5.61 8.73 19.89
CA ARG A 307 6.04 10.08 20.28
C ARG A 307 4.83 10.92 20.66
N GLN A 308 4.90 11.58 21.81
CA GLN A 308 3.90 12.55 22.21
C GLN A 308 4.30 13.93 21.68
N VAL A 309 3.36 14.58 21.00
CA VAL A 309 3.51 15.87 20.33
C VAL A 309 2.55 16.85 20.98
N ARG A 310 3.04 18.07 21.26
CA ARG A 310 2.24 19.13 21.88
C ARG A 310 1.81 20.11 20.81
N ALA A 311 0.51 20.32 20.67
CA ALA A 311 -0.06 21.29 19.75
C ALA A 311 -0.67 22.45 20.55
N SER A 312 -0.18 23.67 20.31
CA SER A 312 -0.77 24.87 20.90
C SER A 312 -2.08 25.18 20.18
N ALA A 313 -3.18 25.13 20.92
CA ALA A 313 -4.51 25.34 20.38
C ALA A 313 -5.18 26.53 21.06
N GLU A 314 -5.75 27.41 20.26
CA GLU A 314 -6.54 28.56 20.69
C GLU A 314 -8.02 28.26 20.46
N VAL A 315 -8.82 28.38 21.52
CA VAL A 315 -10.25 28.11 21.47
C VAL A 315 -11.04 29.39 21.19
N THR A 316 -11.79 29.42 20.09
CA THR A 316 -12.58 30.59 19.70
C THR A 316 -14.01 30.58 20.22
N ARG A 317 -14.53 29.41 20.66
CA ARG A 317 -15.91 29.25 21.14
C ARG A 317 -16.00 28.18 22.24
N SER A 318 -16.87 28.38 23.23
CA SER A 318 -17.24 27.36 24.20
C SER A 318 -18.15 26.30 23.58
N GLY A 319 -18.00 25.03 23.97
CA GLY A 319 -18.78 23.92 23.43
C GLY A 319 -17.97 22.65 23.21
N GLN A 320 -18.57 21.67 22.54
CA GLN A 320 -17.92 20.43 22.15
C GLN A 320 -17.69 20.42 20.64
N PHE A 321 -16.46 20.12 20.23
CA PHE A 321 -16.03 20.11 18.84
C PHE A 321 -15.30 18.79 18.53
N SER A 322 -15.37 18.35 17.27
CA SER A 322 -14.56 17.25 16.75
C SER A 322 -13.55 17.82 15.79
N VAL A 323 -12.27 17.53 16.00
CA VAL A 323 -11.17 17.90 15.09
C VAL A 323 -10.49 16.65 14.57
N GLN A 324 -9.85 16.74 13.42
CA GLN A 324 -9.13 15.62 12.82
C GLN A 324 -7.64 15.88 12.94
N ALA A 325 -6.89 14.87 13.37
CA ALA A 325 -5.44 14.89 13.42
C ALA A 325 -4.90 13.90 12.41
N ALA A 326 -3.99 14.38 11.56
CA ALA A 326 -3.36 13.63 10.49
C ALA A 326 -1.84 13.64 10.68
N VAL A 327 -1.17 12.63 10.14
CA VAL A 327 0.29 12.58 10.01
C VAL A 327 0.61 12.63 8.53
N ARG A 328 1.63 13.38 8.14
CA ARG A 328 2.11 13.48 6.76
C ARG A 328 3.61 13.20 6.69
N THR A 329 4.07 12.77 5.52
CA THR A 329 5.49 12.78 5.17
C THR A 329 5.97 14.22 4.98
N PRO A 330 7.30 14.48 4.99
CA PRO A 330 7.85 15.78 4.66
C PRO A 330 7.48 16.30 3.26
N ASP A 331 7.16 15.38 2.34
CA ASP A 331 6.68 15.71 0.98
C ASP A 331 5.18 16.01 0.94
N GLY A 332 4.48 15.90 2.08
CA GLY A 332 3.09 16.30 2.27
C GLY A 332 2.07 15.18 2.06
N GLU A 333 2.48 13.96 1.77
CA GLU A 333 1.56 12.83 1.57
C GLU A 333 1.03 12.29 2.91
N LEU A 334 -0.23 11.86 2.92
CA LEU A 334 -0.89 11.39 4.14
C LEU A 334 -0.34 10.01 4.59
N LEU A 335 -0.13 9.87 5.89
CA LEU A 335 0.24 8.63 6.57
C LEU A 335 -0.89 8.16 7.48
N GLY A 336 -1.44 6.98 7.15
CA GLY A 336 -2.55 6.35 7.86
C GLY A 336 -3.85 7.15 7.86
N GLU A 337 -4.84 6.61 8.57
CA GLU A 337 -6.16 7.22 8.68
C GLU A 337 -6.15 8.38 9.68
N PRO A 338 -6.77 9.54 9.37
CA PRO A 338 -6.91 10.65 10.30
C PRO A 338 -7.70 10.25 11.56
N SER A 339 -7.17 10.61 12.73
CA SER A 339 -7.81 10.34 14.02
C SER A 339 -8.75 11.48 14.42
N ARG A 340 -9.94 11.15 14.92
CA ARG A 340 -10.94 12.13 15.36
C ARG A 340 -10.76 12.43 16.84
N LEU A 341 -10.40 13.66 17.16
CA LEU A 341 -10.23 14.14 18.53
C LEU A 341 -11.49 14.90 18.96
N ARG A 342 -12.10 14.47 20.07
CA ARG A 342 -13.21 15.20 20.70
C ARG A 342 -12.65 16.18 21.72
N VAL A 343 -12.95 17.45 21.54
CA VAL A 343 -12.49 18.55 22.40
C VAL A 343 -13.70 19.23 23.02
N ARG A 344 -13.70 19.34 24.35
CA ARG A 344 -14.67 20.10 25.13
C ARG A 344 -14.00 21.36 25.63
N SER A 345 -14.59 22.51 25.36
CA SER A 345 -14.14 23.81 25.85
C SER A 345 -15.18 24.43 26.75
N THR A 346 -14.72 24.82 27.94
CA THR A 346 -15.48 25.66 28.88
C THR A 346 -14.98 27.10 28.88
N ALA A 347 -14.24 27.52 27.85
CA ALA A 347 -13.66 28.87 27.79
C ALA A 347 -14.77 29.92 27.97
N TYR A 348 -14.75 30.61 29.10
CA TYR A 348 -15.69 31.70 29.39
C TYR A 348 -15.40 32.85 28.41
N GLY A 349 -16.41 33.22 27.61
CA GLY A 349 -16.26 34.34 26.68
C GLY A 349 -15.84 35.60 27.43
N THR A 350 -14.91 36.37 26.85
CA THR A 350 -14.43 37.66 27.34
C THR A 350 -15.57 38.64 27.64
N ILE A 351 -16.72 38.49 26.95
CA ILE A 351 -17.96 39.23 27.18
C ILE A 351 -18.41 39.13 28.63
N THR A 352 -18.39 37.93 29.22
CA THR A 352 -18.84 37.72 30.60
C THR A 352 -17.93 38.45 31.58
N VAL A 353 -16.61 38.42 31.34
CA VAL A 353 -15.61 39.12 32.15
C VAL A 353 -15.81 40.63 32.08
N TRP A 354 -16.04 41.19 30.88
CA TRP A 354 -16.38 42.61 30.72
C TRP A 354 -17.70 42.97 31.39
N LEU A 355 -18.71 42.09 31.34
CA LEU A 355 -19.99 42.28 32.01
C LEU A 355 -19.84 42.30 33.53
N THR A 356 -19.11 41.37 34.14
CA THR A 356 -18.87 41.39 35.60
C THR A 356 -17.96 42.54 36.00
N ALA A 357 -16.95 42.88 35.22
CA ALA A 357 -16.09 44.04 35.49
C ALA A 357 -16.88 45.35 35.45
N SER A 358 -17.72 45.55 34.43
CA SER A 358 -18.58 46.73 34.31
C SER A 358 -19.64 46.79 35.42
N ALA A 359 -20.27 45.66 35.76
CA ALA A 359 -21.18 45.57 36.91
C ALA A 359 -20.46 45.90 38.22
N GLY A 360 -19.23 45.41 38.41
CA GLY A 360 -18.39 45.72 39.57
C GLY A 360 -18.04 47.20 39.67
N ILE A 361 -17.61 47.82 38.56
CA ILE A 361 -17.35 49.27 38.49
C ILE A 361 -18.61 50.07 38.81
N LEU A 362 -19.74 49.70 38.22
CA LEU A 362 -21.03 50.35 38.47
C LEU A 362 -21.41 50.28 39.96
N LEU A 363 -21.17 49.14 40.60
CA LEU A 363 -21.43 48.92 42.02
C LEU A 363 -20.54 49.80 42.89
N VAL A 364 -19.25 49.93 42.56
CA VAL A 364 -18.30 50.84 43.23
C VAL A 364 -18.74 52.30 43.08
N VAL A 365 -19.17 52.72 41.88
CA VAL A 365 -19.68 54.07 41.62
C VAL A 365 -20.96 54.34 42.42
N LEU A 366 -21.90 53.39 42.45
CA LEU A 366 -23.13 53.52 43.26
C LEU A 366 -22.83 53.60 44.76
N ALA A 367 -21.91 52.76 45.25
CA ALA A 367 -21.50 52.76 46.65
C ALA A 367 -20.82 54.08 47.04
N GLY A 368 -19.89 54.59 46.21
CA GLY A 368 -19.25 55.89 46.41
C GLY A 368 -20.26 57.04 46.42
N ARG A 369 -21.20 57.04 45.47
CA ARG A 369 -22.26 58.06 45.39
C ARG A 369 -23.21 58.00 46.60
N ARG A 370 -23.50 56.81 47.14
CA ARG A 370 -24.29 56.63 48.37
C ARG A 370 -23.58 57.20 49.59
N ILE A 371 -22.26 57.03 49.69
CA ILE A 371 -21.44 57.54 50.79
C ILE A 371 -21.35 59.08 50.73
N VAL A 372 -21.11 59.65 49.54
CA VAL A 372 -21.03 61.12 49.38
C VAL A 372 -22.37 61.80 49.69
N ARG A 373 -23.50 61.21 49.28
CA ARG A 373 -24.83 61.72 49.64
C ARG A 373 -25.08 61.69 51.16
N ARG A 374 -24.51 60.74 51.89
CA ARG A 374 -24.63 60.66 53.34
C ARG A 374 -23.83 61.77 54.06
N ILE A 375 -22.79 62.32 53.41
CA ILE A 375 -21.84 63.25 54.03
C ILE A 375 -22.07 64.72 53.61
N ARG A 376 -22.80 65.00 52.50
CA ARG A 376 -23.02 66.36 51.96
C ARG A 376 -24.47 66.90 52.04
N GLY A 377 -25.27 66.51 53.04
CA GLY A 377 -26.56 67.17 53.28
C GLY A 377 -27.28 66.75 54.58
N GLU A 378 -27.19 67.58 55.61
CA GLU A 378 -28.13 67.73 56.76
C GLU A 378 -29.21 68.80 56.39
N PRO A 379 -30.40 68.98 57.04
CA PRO A 379 -30.98 68.42 58.27
C PRO A 379 -32.45 67.87 58.16
N ARG A 380 -32.92 67.29 59.28
CA ARG A 380 -34.20 66.65 59.69
C ARG A 380 -35.51 66.95 58.92
N ASN A 381 -36.29 65.88 58.70
CA ASN A 381 -37.74 65.94 58.95
C ASN A 381 -38.15 64.82 59.93
N ARG A 382 -38.81 65.25 61.01
CA ARG A 382 -39.18 64.48 62.20
C ARG A 382 -40.63 64.01 62.03
N PRO A 383 -40.97 62.73 62.16
CA PRO A 383 -42.35 62.33 62.35
C PRO A 383 -42.84 62.72 63.76
N PRO A 384 -44.13 63.06 63.93
CA PRO A 384 -44.69 63.49 65.20
C PRO A 384 -44.65 62.39 66.27
N GLY A 385 -44.58 62.83 67.53
CA GLY A 385 -44.50 61.98 68.72
C GLY A 385 -45.78 61.17 69.02
N PRO A 386 -45.72 60.29 70.02
CA PRO A 386 -46.78 59.33 70.33
C PRO A 386 -47.97 60.00 71.03
N GLY A 387 -49.17 59.75 70.52
CA GLY A 387 -50.43 59.92 71.27
C GLY A 387 -50.69 58.75 72.23
N PRO A 388 -51.63 58.90 73.18
CA PRO A 388 -51.77 58.03 74.34
C PRO A 388 -52.33 56.62 74.04
N ALA A 389 -52.05 55.73 74.98
CA ALA A 389 -52.31 54.28 74.95
C ALA A 389 -53.78 53.90 74.76
N GLY A 390 -54.04 53.00 73.81
CA GLY A 390 -55.25 52.17 73.76
C GLY A 390 -55.04 50.83 74.50
N PRO A 391 -56.12 50.17 74.94
CA PRO A 391 -56.05 48.97 75.80
C PRO A 391 -55.45 47.73 75.10
N PRO A 392 -54.94 46.76 75.89
CA PRO A 392 -54.12 45.66 75.39
C PRO A 392 -54.95 44.55 74.70
N ASN A 393 -54.41 44.01 73.60
CA ASN A 393 -54.90 42.78 72.98
C ASN A 393 -54.33 41.53 73.68
N PRO A 394 -55.11 40.43 73.78
CA PRO A 394 -54.74 39.23 74.52
C PRO A 394 -53.67 38.35 73.82
N PRO A 395 -52.97 37.49 74.58
CA PRO A 395 -51.83 36.71 74.10
C PRO A 395 -52.23 35.51 73.22
N PRO A 396 -51.44 35.15 72.19
CA PRO A 396 -51.59 33.90 71.46
C PRO A 396 -51.06 32.68 72.24
N PRO A 397 -51.62 31.47 72.02
CA PRO A 397 -51.30 30.25 72.78
C PRO A 397 -49.91 29.65 72.45
N PRO A 398 -49.32 28.86 73.38
CA PRO A 398 -47.96 28.35 73.30
C PRO A 398 -47.79 27.20 72.30
N ARG A 399 -46.67 27.16 71.58
CA ARG A 399 -46.21 25.99 70.82
C ARG A 399 -45.17 25.18 71.62
N PRO A 400 -45.26 23.84 71.64
CA PRO A 400 -44.35 22.97 72.38
C PRO A 400 -42.95 22.84 71.74
N PRO A 401 -41.95 22.38 72.52
CA PRO A 401 -40.51 22.58 72.26
C PRO A 401 -39.88 21.61 71.25
N SER A 402 -38.81 22.10 70.61
CA SER A 402 -37.90 21.34 69.75
C SER A 402 -37.08 20.31 70.55
N PRO A 403 -36.81 19.11 70.01
CA PRO A 403 -35.67 18.31 70.44
C PRO A 403 -34.42 18.67 69.63
N SER A 404 -33.35 18.89 70.40
CA SER A 404 -31.93 18.95 70.03
C SER A 404 -31.39 17.61 69.54
N GLY A 405 -30.33 17.65 68.70
CA GLY A 405 -29.32 16.59 68.63
C GLY A 405 -29.05 16.00 67.23
N GLU A 406 -27.85 16.29 66.74
CA GLU A 406 -27.04 15.73 65.64
C GLU A 406 -27.00 14.18 65.47
N PRO A 407 -26.26 13.58 64.49
CA PRO A 407 -25.48 14.15 63.37
C PRO A 407 -25.85 13.57 61.98
N ARG A 408 -25.61 14.34 60.91
CA ARG A 408 -25.62 13.82 59.53
C ARG A 408 -24.20 13.45 59.10
N PRO A 409 -23.94 12.21 58.64
CA PRO A 409 -22.67 11.88 58.02
C PRO A 409 -22.59 12.38 56.56
N HIS A 410 -21.36 12.64 56.17
CA HIS A 410 -20.94 13.19 54.89
C HIS A 410 -21.08 12.19 53.72
N ARG A 411 -21.11 12.77 52.51
CA ARG A 411 -20.54 12.26 51.24
C ARG A 411 -21.12 10.96 50.66
N THR A 412 -21.68 11.06 49.47
CA THR A 412 -21.06 10.63 48.19
C THR A 412 -22.16 10.56 47.15
N GLY A 413 -22.21 11.56 46.27
CA GLY A 413 -23.02 11.52 45.06
C GLY A 413 -22.08 11.36 43.89
N ASP A 414 -21.91 10.13 43.43
CA ASP A 414 -21.74 9.77 42.01
C ASP A 414 -22.00 8.26 41.88
N PRO A 415 -22.05 7.70 40.66
CA PRO A 415 -23.21 7.51 39.78
C PRO A 415 -23.67 6.04 39.75
N PHE A 416 -24.82 5.72 39.16
CA PHE A 416 -25.22 4.43 38.51
C PHE A 416 -26.73 4.20 38.63
N PRO A 417 -27.48 4.17 37.51
CA PRO A 417 -28.68 3.35 37.43
C PRO A 417 -28.29 1.91 37.03
N ASP A 418 -28.74 0.95 37.83
CA ASP A 418 -28.71 -0.48 37.51
C ASP A 418 -29.62 -0.77 36.29
N PRO A 419 -29.13 -1.43 35.22
CA PRO A 419 -29.95 -1.82 34.08
C PRO A 419 -30.28 -3.32 34.12
N LEU A 420 -31.33 -3.72 34.85
CA LEU A 420 -31.93 -5.05 34.69
C LEU A 420 -33.45 -5.00 34.79
N ALA A 421 -34.08 -4.49 33.72
CA ALA A 421 -35.42 -4.90 33.32
C ALA A 421 -35.68 -4.35 31.91
N THR A 422 -35.71 -5.23 30.91
CA THR A 422 -36.53 -5.20 29.68
C THR A 422 -35.77 -5.89 28.54
N THR A 423 -35.90 -7.21 28.46
CA THR A 423 -35.67 -7.94 27.21
C THR A 423 -36.99 -8.05 26.44
N VAL A 424 -37.13 -7.26 25.39
CA VAL A 424 -38.15 -7.45 24.34
C VAL A 424 -37.59 -8.44 23.31
N ARG A 425 -38.37 -9.48 23.02
CA ARG A 425 -38.11 -10.50 22.00
C ARG A 425 -38.08 -9.89 20.59
N LEU A 426 -37.11 -10.33 19.78
CA LEU A 426 -37.10 -10.26 18.31
C LEU A 426 -36.91 -11.68 17.73
N PRO A 427 -37.32 -11.95 16.48
CA PRO A 427 -37.74 -13.27 16.01
C PRO A 427 -36.60 -14.18 15.53
N ALA A 428 -36.90 -15.47 15.48
CA ALA A 428 -35.99 -16.58 15.17
C ALA A 428 -35.51 -16.61 13.70
N VAL A 429 -34.21 -16.90 13.54
CA VAL A 429 -33.52 -17.22 12.27
C VAL A 429 -33.38 -18.75 12.17
N PRO A 430 -33.59 -19.39 11.00
CA PRO A 430 -33.60 -20.85 10.87
C PRO A 430 -32.19 -21.48 10.95
N PRO A 431 -32.06 -22.76 11.35
CA PRO A 431 -30.78 -23.40 11.57
C PRO A 431 -30.05 -23.74 10.24
N ARG A 432 -28.77 -23.37 10.20
CA ARG A 432 -27.79 -23.80 9.18
C ARG A 432 -27.40 -25.26 9.48
N GLY A 433 -27.55 -26.13 8.49
CA GLY A 433 -27.23 -27.55 8.58
C GLY A 433 -25.78 -27.85 8.97
N GLU A 434 -25.61 -28.82 9.85
CA GLU A 434 -24.34 -29.41 10.24
C GLU A 434 -23.68 -30.12 9.05
N ARG A 435 -22.47 -29.70 8.68
CA ARG A 435 -21.61 -30.50 7.80
C ARG A 435 -20.85 -31.49 8.66
N HIS A 436 -21.07 -32.79 8.40
CA HIS A 436 -20.24 -33.88 8.90
C HIS A 436 -18.77 -33.73 8.43
N PRO A 437 -17.79 -34.11 9.26
CA PRO A 437 -16.39 -34.19 8.83
C PRO A 437 -16.18 -35.37 7.86
N PRO A 438 -15.25 -35.25 6.89
CA PRO A 438 -14.98 -36.32 5.92
C PRO A 438 -14.31 -37.52 6.60
N ALA A 439 -14.76 -38.72 6.25
CA ALA A 439 -14.21 -39.99 6.71
C ALA A 439 -12.77 -40.21 6.19
N PRO A 440 -11.90 -40.89 6.97
CA PRO A 440 -10.55 -41.22 6.53
C PRO A 440 -10.54 -42.26 5.39
N PRO A 441 -9.52 -42.24 4.51
CA PRO A 441 -9.43 -43.15 3.37
C PRO A 441 -9.19 -44.59 3.83
N ARG A 442 -9.96 -45.53 3.25
CA ARG A 442 -9.76 -46.97 3.45
C ARG A 442 -8.49 -47.43 2.72
N VAL A 443 -7.55 -47.96 3.48
CA VAL A 443 -6.41 -48.73 2.99
C VAL A 443 -6.90 -50.14 2.65
N PRO A 444 -6.63 -50.71 1.47
CA PRO A 444 -6.78 -52.15 1.25
C PRO A 444 -5.59 -52.88 1.87
N SER A 445 -5.85 -53.96 2.59
CA SER A 445 -4.84 -54.91 3.07
C SER A 445 -5.28 -56.32 2.70
N PRO A 446 -4.32 -57.25 2.65
CA PRO A 446 -3.48 -57.61 1.51
C PRO A 446 -4.17 -58.47 0.44
#